data_AF-A0A075E293-F1
#
_entry.id   AF-A0A075E293-F1
#
_cell.length_a   1.000
_cell.length_b   1.000
_cell.length_c   1.000
_cell.angle_alpha   90.00
_cell.angle_beta   90.00
_cell.angle_gamma   90.00
#
_symmetry.space_group_name_H-M   'P 1'
#
loop_
_entity.id
_entity.type
_entity.pdbx_description
1 polymer ?
#
loop_
_entity_poly.entity_id
_entity_poly.type
_entity_poly.pdbx_seq_one_letter_code
_entity_poly.pdbx_strand_id
1 'polypeptide(L)'
;MNWRSEHIWIELLKGSRKRGNFFWACILFLGSLGFLSVGASSYLGKNMISVLPSQQILFFPQGVVMSFYGIAGLFISSYLWCTILWNVGSGYDRFDRKEGIVCIFRWGFPGIKRRVFLRFLMRDIQS
;
A
#
# COMPACT_ATOMS: atom_id res chain seq x y z
N MET A 1 -7.59 18.67 -1.51
CA MET A 1 -8.12 19.97 -1.94
C MET A 1 -9.60 19.92 -1.60
N ASN A 2 -9.94 20.30 -0.37
CA ASN A 2 -11.34 20.26 0.07
C ASN A 2 -12.05 21.46 -0.54
N TRP A 3 -13.24 21.24 -1.08
CA TRP A 3 -14.03 22.29 -1.72
C TRP A 3 -15.29 22.53 -0.91
N ARG A 4 -15.52 23.79 -0.52
CA ARG A 4 -16.63 24.19 0.33
C ARG A 4 -17.37 25.32 -0.36
N SER A 5 -18.62 25.08 -0.72
CA SER A 5 -19.61 26.13 -0.95
C SER A 5 -20.58 26.19 0.21
N GLU A 6 -21.39 27.24 0.30
CA GLU A 6 -22.41 27.40 1.36
C GLU A 6 -23.39 26.20 1.44
N HIS A 7 -23.55 25.48 0.33
CA HIS A 7 -24.57 24.45 0.18
C HIS A 7 -23.99 23.05 -0.04
N ILE A 8 -22.77 22.94 -0.56
CA ILE A 8 -22.14 21.66 -0.92
C ILE A 8 -20.75 21.62 -0.27
N TRP A 9 -20.52 20.56 0.50
CA TRP A 9 -19.21 20.28 1.10
C TRP A 9 -18.65 18.98 0.52
N ILE A 10 -17.43 19.02 -0.03
CA ILE A 10 -16.75 17.85 -0.58
C ILE A 10 -15.41 17.67 0.13
N GLU A 11 -15.30 16.56 0.85
CA GLU A 11 -14.06 16.13 1.50
C GLU A 11 -13.40 15.02 0.69
N LEU A 12 -12.14 15.22 0.29
CA LEU A 12 -11.37 14.21 -0.45
C LEU A 12 -10.52 13.39 0.52
N LEU A 13 -10.77 12.09 0.59
CA LEU A 13 -9.98 11.19 1.41
C LEU A 13 -8.83 10.58 0.59
N LYS A 14 -7.60 10.91 1.01
CA LYS A 14 -6.38 10.24 0.55
C LYS A 14 -6.33 8.84 1.19
N GLY A 15 -6.63 7.83 0.38
CA GLY A 15 -6.54 6.41 0.74
C GLY A 15 -5.08 5.93 0.83
N SER A 16 -4.75 4.84 0.14
CA SER A 16 -3.41 4.23 0.19
C SER A 16 -2.29 5.10 -0.41
N ARG A 17 -2.61 6.12 -1.22
CA ARG A 17 -1.61 7.07 -1.78
C ARG A 17 -1.15 8.13 -0.77
N LYS A 18 -0.76 7.70 0.42
CA LYS A 18 -0.06 8.53 1.42
C LYS A 18 1.45 8.41 1.20
N ARG A 19 2.18 9.51 1.40
CA ARG A 19 3.66 9.53 1.29
C ARG A 19 4.32 8.46 2.17
N GLY A 20 3.78 8.22 3.37
CA GLY A 20 4.26 7.17 4.27
C GLY A 20 4.14 5.76 3.67
N ASN A 21 3.06 5.45 2.95
CA ASN A 21 2.89 4.14 2.32
C ASN A 21 3.93 3.92 1.21
N PHE A 22 4.21 4.95 0.40
CA PHE A 22 5.29 4.89 -0.60
C PHE A 22 6.65 4.68 0.06
N PHE A 23 6.94 5.40 1.14
CA PHE A 23 8.19 5.26 1.87
C PHE A 23 8.40 3.83 2.40
N TRP A 24 7.40 3.26 3.06
CA TRP A 24 7.44 1.88 3.56
C TRP A 24 7.51 0.85 2.43
N ALA A 25 6.76 1.04 1.35
CA ALA A 25 6.81 0.15 0.19
C ALA A 25 8.21 0.10 -0.43
N CYS A 26 8.89 1.25 -0.57
CA CYS A 26 10.26 1.35 -1.05
C CYS A 26 11.28 0.69 -0.11
N ILE A 27 11.22 0.97 1.20
CA ILE A 27 12.14 0.37 2.18
C ILE A 27 12.01 -1.15 2.19
N LEU A 28 10.78 -1.65 2.26
CA LEU A 28 10.54 -3.08 2.24
C LEU A 28 11.03 -3.69 0.93
N PHE A 29 10.78 -3.07 -0.21
CA PHE A 29 11.24 -3.56 -1.50
C PHE A 29 12.77 -3.69 -1.57
N LEU A 30 13.48 -2.60 -1.22
CA LEU A 30 14.94 -2.56 -1.27
C LEU A 30 15.57 -3.52 -0.25
N GLY A 31 15.03 -3.58 0.98
CA GLY A 31 15.48 -4.53 1.99
C GLY A 31 15.29 -5.99 1.55
N SER A 32 14.14 -6.29 0.95
CA SER A 32 13.82 -7.64 0.45
C SER A 32 14.75 -8.06 -0.69
N LEU A 33 15.02 -7.14 -1.63
CA LEU A 33 16.01 -7.36 -2.69
C LEU A 33 17.42 -7.57 -2.14
N GLY A 34 17.80 -6.82 -1.09
CA GLY A 34 19.07 -7.00 -0.40
C GLY A 34 19.21 -8.40 0.19
N PHE A 35 18.20 -8.85 0.95
CA PHE A 35 18.19 -10.19 1.54
C PHE A 35 18.23 -11.31 0.51
N LEU A 36 17.45 -11.18 -0.57
CA LEU A 36 17.48 -12.13 -1.69
C LEU A 36 18.83 -12.18 -2.39
N SER A 37 19.44 -11.02 -2.60
CA SER A 37 20.73 -10.94 -3.25
C SER A 37 21.82 -11.58 -2.39
N VAL A 38 21.81 -11.37 -1.07
CA VAL A 38 22.73 -12.04 -0.13
C VAL A 38 22.50 -13.56 -0.14
N GLY A 39 21.24 -14.01 -0.10
CA GLY A 39 20.89 -15.43 -0.17
C GLY A 39 21.36 -16.10 -1.46
N ALA A 40 21.11 -15.47 -2.61
CA ALA A 40 21.55 -15.93 -3.93
C ALA A 40 23.09 -15.95 -4.04
N SER A 41 23.76 -14.92 -3.54
CA SER A 41 25.22 -14.81 -3.48
C SER A 41 25.84 -15.96 -2.68
N SER A 42 25.23 -16.30 -1.53
CA SER A 42 25.64 -17.42 -0.68
C SER A 42 25.42 -18.78 -1.36
N TYR A 43 24.34 -18.95 -2.14
CA TYR A 43 24.11 -20.16 -2.93
C TYR A 43 25.13 -20.34 -4.07
N LEU A 44 25.46 -19.26 -4.77
CA LEU A 44 26.38 -19.26 -5.93
C LEU A 44 27.86 -19.28 -5.51
N GLY A 45 28.19 -19.04 -4.25
CA GLY A 45 29.57 -18.92 -3.76
C GLY A 45 30.36 -17.75 -4.38
N LYS A 46 29.66 -16.82 -5.03
CA LYS A 46 30.23 -15.63 -5.69
C LYS A 46 29.59 -14.38 -5.11
N ASN A 47 30.39 -13.37 -4.79
CA ASN A 47 29.90 -12.08 -4.31
C ASN A 47 29.14 -11.34 -5.43
N MET A 48 27.81 -11.53 -5.49
CA MET A 48 26.90 -10.80 -6.38
C MET A 48 26.83 -9.31 -6.03
N ILE A 49 27.02 -8.98 -4.75
CA ILE A 49 27.06 -7.60 -4.24
C ILE A 49 28.48 -7.33 -3.75
N SER A 50 29.19 -6.41 -4.40
CA SER A 50 30.57 -6.04 -4.01
C SER A 50 30.65 -5.26 -2.69
N VAL A 51 29.50 -4.85 -2.13
CA VAL A 51 29.39 -4.05 -0.90
C VAL A 51 29.33 -4.92 0.37
N LEU A 52 29.01 -6.21 0.26
CA LEU A 52 28.89 -7.14 1.39
C LEU A 52 29.76 -8.38 1.15
N PRO A 53 30.67 -8.75 2.07
CA PRO A 53 31.48 -9.96 1.91
C PRO A 53 30.60 -11.21 2.12
N SER A 54 29.90 -11.63 1.08
CA SER A 54 29.02 -12.81 1.13
C SER A 54 29.78 -14.14 1.20
N GLN A 55 31.09 -14.13 0.91
CA GLN A 55 31.98 -15.29 1.00
C GLN A 55 32.08 -15.90 2.42
N GLN A 56 31.72 -15.16 3.47
CA GLN A 56 31.76 -15.66 4.85
C GLN A 56 30.43 -16.29 5.30
N ILE A 57 29.34 -16.14 4.54
CA ILE A 57 28.02 -16.64 4.94
C ILE A 57 27.80 -18.03 4.34
N LEU A 58 27.82 -19.06 5.19
CA LEU A 58 27.38 -20.41 4.84
C LEU A 58 25.90 -20.38 4.41
N PHE A 59 25.64 -20.96 3.23
CA PHE A 59 24.28 -21.00 2.66
C PHE A 59 23.29 -21.68 3.61
N PHE A 60 23.71 -22.79 4.22
CA PHE A 60 22.95 -23.45 5.26
C PHE A 60 23.54 -23.16 6.64
N PRO A 61 22.75 -22.70 7.64
CA PRO A 61 21.32 -22.37 7.58
C PRO A 61 21.04 -20.90 7.19
N GLN A 62 22.03 -20.02 7.32
CA GLN A 62 21.84 -18.56 7.35
C GLN A 62 21.40 -17.99 5.99
N GLY A 63 22.00 -18.43 4.88
CA GLY A 63 21.62 -17.98 3.53
C GLY A 63 20.19 -18.37 3.14
N VAL A 64 19.73 -19.56 3.57
CA VAL A 64 18.35 -20.02 3.37
C VAL A 64 17.37 -19.11 4.10
N VAL A 65 17.65 -18.78 5.37
CA VAL A 65 16.81 -17.88 6.18
C VAL A 65 16.74 -16.48 5.57
N MET A 66 17.86 -15.94 5.10
CA MET A 66 17.90 -14.64 4.41
C MET A 66 17.07 -14.67 3.12
N SER A 67 17.15 -15.76 2.34
CA SER A 67 16.34 -15.92 1.13
C SER A 67 14.84 -15.96 1.46
N PHE A 68 14.45 -16.68 2.51
CA PHE A 68 13.07 -16.75 2.96
C PHE A 68 12.51 -15.37 3.36
N TYR A 69 13.26 -14.61 4.18
CA TYR A 69 12.86 -13.26 4.56
C TYR A 69 12.77 -12.31 3.37
N GLY A 70 13.70 -12.43 2.40
CA GLY A 70 13.65 -11.64 1.18
C GLY A 70 12.44 -11.95 0.31
N ILE A 71 12.08 -13.23 0.14
CA ILE A 71 10.86 -13.62 -0.60
C ILE A 71 9.60 -13.12 0.11
N ALA A 72 9.49 -13.34 1.42
CA ALA A 72 8.34 -12.86 2.20
C ALA A 72 8.19 -11.34 2.13
N GLY A 73 9.31 -10.62 2.27
CA GLY A 73 9.35 -9.17 2.15
C GLY A 73 8.96 -8.68 0.75
N LEU A 74 9.38 -9.37 -0.32
CA LEU A 74 8.97 -9.03 -1.69
C LEU A 74 7.45 -9.17 -1.88
N PHE A 75 6.84 -10.23 -1.36
CA PHE A 75 5.38 -10.40 -1.43
C PHE A 75 4.64 -9.29 -0.67
N ILE A 76 5.09 -8.96 0.54
CA ILE A 76 4.50 -7.88 1.33
C ILE A 76 4.67 -6.52 0.63
N SER A 77 5.85 -6.23 0.11
CA SER A 77 6.13 -4.99 -0.62
C SER A 77 5.30 -4.90 -1.90
N SER A 78 5.22 -5.99 -2.67
CA SER A 78 4.38 -6.08 -3.87
C SER A 78 2.91 -5.80 -3.54
N TYR A 79 2.39 -6.38 -2.46
CA TYR A 79 1.05 -6.10 -1.97
C TYR A 79 0.87 -4.61 -1.64
N LEU A 80 1.80 -3.98 -0.92
CA LEU A 80 1.74 -2.54 -0.63
C LEU A 80 1.71 -1.71 -1.92
N TRP A 81 2.62 -1.99 -2.86
CA TRP A 81 2.66 -1.31 -4.16
C TRP A 81 1.35 -1.46 -4.93
N CYS A 82 0.78 -2.67 -4.96
CA CYS A 82 -0.53 -2.95 -5.52
C CYS A 82 -1.63 -2.09 -4.88
N THR A 83 -1.70 -1.98 -3.55
CA THR A 83 -2.72 -1.15 -2.88
C THR A 83 -2.57 0.33 -3.20
N ILE A 84 -1.33 0.82 -3.37
CA ILE A 84 -1.00 2.19 -3.74
C ILE A 84 -1.41 2.46 -5.20
N LEU A 85 -1.08 1.54 -6.12
CA LEU A 85 -1.42 1.61 -7.54
C LEU A 85 -2.94 1.70 -7.73
N TRP A 86 -3.69 0.80 -7.09
CA TRP A 86 -5.16 0.78 -7.14
C TRP A 86 -5.85 1.88 -6.32
N ASN A 87 -5.07 2.66 -5.56
CA ASN A 87 -5.56 3.75 -4.70
C ASN A 87 -6.66 3.27 -3.75
N VAL A 88 -6.44 2.11 -3.15
CA VAL A 88 -7.42 1.47 -2.25
C VAL A 88 -7.70 2.38 -1.06
N GLY A 89 -8.97 2.48 -0.66
CA GLY A 89 -9.47 3.33 0.41
C GLY A 89 -9.61 4.81 0.05
N SER A 90 -9.25 5.22 -1.17
CA SER A 90 -9.44 6.61 -1.61
C SER A 90 -10.90 6.89 -1.92
N GLY A 91 -11.32 8.14 -1.82
CA GLY A 91 -12.72 8.47 -2.04
C GLY A 91 -13.03 9.92 -1.77
N TYR A 92 -14.31 10.22 -1.73
CA TYR A 92 -14.81 11.52 -1.31
C TYR A 92 -16.12 11.39 -0.57
N ASP A 93 -16.34 12.33 0.34
CA ASP A 93 -17.61 12.51 1.03
C ASP A 93 -18.21 13.82 0.54
N ARG A 94 -19.43 13.74 -0.01
CA ARG A 94 -20.20 14.90 -0.47
C ARG A 94 -21.40 15.08 0.44
N PHE A 95 -21.54 16.27 1.00
CA PHE A 95 -22.67 16.68 1.81
C PHE A 95 -23.41 17.79 1.09
N ASP A 96 -24.67 17.55 0.74
CA ASP A 96 -25.55 18.52 0.11
C ASP A 96 -26.61 19.00 1.12
N ARG A 97 -26.49 20.25 1.56
CA ARG A 97 -27.42 20.87 2.50
C ARG A 97 -28.73 21.32 1.84
N LYS A 98 -28.77 21.51 0.52
CA LYS A 98 -30.02 21.89 -0.19
C LYS A 98 -30.93 20.69 -0.35
N GLU A 99 -30.39 19.57 -0.83
CA GLU A 99 -31.18 18.35 -1.00
C GLU A 99 -31.32 17.54 0.29
N GLY A 100 -30.49 17.82 1.30
CA GLY A 100 -30.49 17.08 2.55
C GLY A 100 -29.89 15.68 2.40
N ILE A 101 -28.86 15.52 1.56
CA ILE A 101 -28.34 14.23 1.11
C ILE A 101 -26.84 14.13 1.39
N VAL A 102 -26.41 12.96 1.88
CA VAL A 102 -25.00 12.60 2.06
C VAL A 102 -24.64 11.49 1.09
N CYS A 103 -23.56 11.69 0.34
CA CYS A 103 -22.99 10.70 -0.57
C CYS A 103 -21.57 10.35 -0.12
N ILE A 104 -21.35 9.07 0.19
CA ILE A 104 -20.04 8.53 0.54
C ILE A 104 -19.57 7.66 -0.62
N PHE A 105 -18.44 8.03 -1.20
CA PHE A 105 -17.80 7.26 -2.25
C PHE A 105 -16.44 6.74 -1.78
N ARG A 106 -16.17 5.45 -2.01
CA ARG A 106 -14.90 4.80 -1.70
C ARG A 106 -14.47 3.84 -2.82
N TRP A 107 -13.18 3.86 -3.11
CA TRP A 107 -12.48 2.87 -3.93
C TRP A 107 -12.02 1.72 -3.04
N GLY A 108 -12.56 0.53 -3.26
CA GLY A 108 -12.12 -0.71 -2.65
C GLY A 108 -11.00 -1.41 -3.42
N PHE A 109 -10.77 -2.66 -3.04
CA PHE A 109 -9.85 -3.56 -3.74
C PHE A 109 -10.31 -3.85 -5.18
N PRO A 110 -9.38 -4.24 -6.08
CA PRO A 110 -9.76 -4.66 -7.43
C PRO A 110 -10.77 -5.82 -7.40
N GLY A 111 -11.84 -5.69 -8.19
CA GLY A 111 -12.92 -6.68 -8.27
C GLY A 111 -14.22 -6.07 -8.79
N ILE A 112 -15.25 -6.90 -8.90
CA ILE A 112 -16.58 -6.51 -9.41
C ILE A 112 -17.19 -5.39 -8.54
N LYS A 113 -17.00 -5.48 -7.21
CA LYS A 113 -17.50 -4.50 -6.23
C LYS A 113 -16.42 -3.48 -5.81
N ARG A 114 -15.59 -3.04 -6.76
CA ARG A 114 -14.51 -2.08 -6.49
C ARG A 114 -15.02 -0.71 -6.05
N ARG A 115 -16.16 -0.25 -6.57
CA ARG A 115 -16.75 1.05 -6.23
C ARG A 115 -17.82 0.87 -5.19
N VAL A 116 -17.62 1.46 -4.02
CA VAL A 116 -18.63 1.54 -2.96
C VAL A 116 -19.20 2.95 -3.02
N PHE A 117 -20.48 3.05 -3.35
CA PHE A 117 -21.22 4.30 -3.39
C PHE A 117 -22.45 4.16 -2.50
N LEU A 118 -22.53 5.00 -1.47
CA LEU A 118 -23.62 5.00 -0.51
C LEU A 118 -24.26 6.39 -0.51
N ARG A 119 -25.59 6.43 -0.54
CA ARG A 119 -26.38 7.66 -0.49
C ARG A 119 -27.39 7.53 0.64
N PHE A 120 -27.39 8.52 1.53
CA PHE A 120 -28.29 8.59 2.67
C PHE A 120 -28.96 9.96 2.72
N LEU A 121 -30.18 10.02 3.28
CA LEU A 121 -30.78 11.29 3.65
C LEU A 121 -30.19 11.74 4.99
N MET A 122 -29.88 13.02 5.12
CA MET A 122 -29.38 13.59 6.38
C MET A 122 -30.36 13.40 7.54
N ARG A 123 -31.66 13.25 7.25
CA ARG A 123 -32.70 12.98 8.26
C ARG A 123 -32.54 11.63 8.96
N ASP A 124 -31.90 10.67 8.29
CA ASP A 124 -31.68 9.31 8.80
C ASP A 124 -30.36 9.19 9.56
N ILE A 125 -29.55 10.26 9.58
CA ILE A 125 -28.27 10.30 10.29
C ILE A 125 -28.54 10.75 11.72
N GLN A 126 -28.41 9.82 12.66
CA GLN A 126 -28.59 10.09 14.08
C GLN A 126 -27.43 10.95 14.61
N SER A 127 -27.76 11.98 15.39
CA SER A 127 -26.81 12.91 16.03
C SER A 127 -26.06 12.26 17.20
#